data_AF-A0A7N0UB01-F1
#
_entry.id   AF-A0A7N0UB01-F1
#
_cell.length_a   1.000
_cell.length_b   1.000
_cell.length_c   1.000
_cell.angle_alpha   90.00
_cell.angle_beta   90.00
_cell.angle_gamma   90.00
#
_symmetry.space_group_name_H-M   'P 1'
#
loop_
_entity.id
_entity.type
_entity.pdbx_description
1 polymer ?
#
loop_
_entity_poly.entity_id
_entity_poly.type
_entity_poly.pdbx_seq_one_letter_code
_entity_poly.pdbx_strand_id
1 'polypeptide(L)'
;MALQDKMIACGIRNGVIAMAMKFLIGPAVMAISSVAMGLRGRVLKIAIMQAALPQGIVPFVFAKEYNVHPDIISTGVVFGMMVAIPIALAYYSLLEL
;
A
#
# COMPACT_ATOMS: atom_id res chain seq x y z
N MET A 1 7.74 15.24 6.35
CA MET A 1 6.63 15.79 5.53
C MET A 1 6.63 17.32 5.42
N ALA A 2 7.77 18.01 5.63
CA ALA A 2 7.91 19.46 5.44
C ALA A 2 9.16 19.83 4.61
N LEU A 3 9.69 18.87 3.83
CA LEU A 3 11.04 18.98 3.23
C LEU A 3 11.11 18.47 1.78
N GLN A 4 9.99 18.18 1.13
CA GLN A 4 9.95 17.82 -0.29
C GLN A 4 9.20 18.92 -1.05
N ASP A 5 9.89 19.61 -1.95
CA ASP A 5 9.37 20.73 -2.74
C ASP A 5 8.27 20.34 -3.74
N LYS A 6 8.04 19.03 -3.94
CA LYS A 6 7.08 18.50 -4.92
C LYS A 6 6.14 17.46 -4.31
N MET A 7 4.85 17.64 -4.60
CA MET A 7 3.76 16.70 -4.26
C MET A 7 3.93 15.32 -4.95
N ILE A 8 4.55 15.28 -6.13
CA ILE A 8 4.99 14.06 -6.81
C ILE A 8 6.51 14.19 -7.02
N ALA A 9 7.30 13.78 -6.04
CA ALA A 9 8.75 13.95 -6.11
C ALA A 9 9.43 12.90 -7.00
N CYS A 10 8.88 11.68 -7.07
CA CYS A 10 9.50 10.59 -7.85
C CYS A 10 9.04 10.51 -9.33
N GLY A 11 8.14 11.39 -9.76
CA GLY A 11 7.53 11.36 -11.09
C GLY A 11 6.39 10.33 -11.24
N ILE A 12 5.55 10.53 -12.28
CA ILE A 12 4.30 9.76 -12.48
C ILE A 12 4.57 8.26 -12.66
N ARG A 13 5.59 7.89 -13.46
CA ARG A 13 5.90 6.48 -13.77
C ARG A 13 6.21 5.67 -12.50
N ASN A 14 7.11 6.19 -11.65
CA ASN A 14 7.50 5.52 -10.42
C ASN A 14 6.37 5.54 -9.39
N GLY A 15 5.59 6.61 -9.34
CA GLY A 15 4.38 6.68 -8.52
C GLY A 15 3.36 5.59 -8.89
N VAL A 16 3.05 5.41 -10.17
CA VAL A 16 2.14 4.36 -10.65
C VAL A 16 2.66 2.97 -10.31
N ILE A 17 3.96 2.71 -10.52
CA ILE A 17 4.57 1.42 -10.17
C ILE A 17 4.45 1.15 -8.67
N ALA A 18 4.76 2.13 -7.82
CA ALA A 18 4.66 1.99 -6.36
C ALA A 18 3.22 1.71 -5.92
N MET A 19 2.23 2.39 -6.52
CA MET A 19 0.81 2.14 -6.25
C MET A 19 0.39 0.73 -6.66
N ALA A 20 0.78 0.27 -7.85
CA ALA A 20 0.48 -1.07 -8.32
C ALA A 20 1.11 -2.14 -7.41
N MET A 21 2.36 -1.93 -6.99
CA MET A 21 3.01 -2.80 -6.01
C MET A 21 2.24 -2.85 -4.70
N LYS A 22 1.77 -1.70 -4.19
CA LYS A 22 1.11 -1.67 -2.88
C LYS A 22 -0.29 -2.26 -2.88
N PHE A 23 -1.10 -1.97 -3.91
CA PHE A 23 -2.53 -2.27 -3.92
C PHE A 23 -2.92 -3.51 -4.72
N LEU A 24 -2.02 -4.04 -5.56
CA LEU A 24 -2.25 -5.31 -6.29
C LEU A 24 -1.30 -6.40 -5.78
N ILE A 25 0.01 -6.13 -5.82
CA ILE A 25 1.02 -7.15 -5.49
C ILE A 25 0.99 -7.47 -4.00
N GLY A 26 0.89 -6.46 -3.11
CA GLY A 26 0.78 -6.68 -1.66
C GLY A 26 -0.37 -7.63 -1.27
N PRO A 27 -1.63 -7.33 -1.67
CA PRO A 27 -2.77 -8.21 -1.43
C PRO A 27 -2.66 -9.59 -2.08
N ALA A 28 -2.12 -9.67 -3.30
CA ALA A 28 -1.91 -10.94 -3.98
C ALA A 28 -0.92 -11.84 -3.22
N VAL A 29 0.21 -11.28 -2.79
CA VAL A 29 1.21 -12.01 -1.99
C VAL A 29 0.61 -12.46 -0.67
N MET A 30 -0.16 -11.60 0.01
CA MET A 30 -0.87 -11.97 1.24
C MET A 30 -1.88 -13.10 1.02
N ALA A 31 -2.65 -13.06 -0.09
CA ALA A 31 -3.61 -14.11 -0.41
C ALA A 31 -2.90 -15.46 -0.62
N ILE A 32 -1.83 -15.46 -1.42
CA ILE A 32 -1.05 -16.67 -1.72
C ILE A 32 -0.43 -17.24 -0.44
N SER A 33 0.22 -16.41 0.37
CA SER A 33 0.85 -16.87 1.61
C SER A 33 -0.17 -17.36 2.63
N SER A 34 -1.29 -16.65 2.79
CA SER A 34 -2.37 -17.05 3.70
C SER A 34 -2.98 -18.39 3.30
N VAL A 35 -3.23 -18.61 2.01
CA VAL A 35 -3.73 -19.90 1.51
C VAL A 35 -2.70 -21.01 1.69
N ALA A 36 -1.42 -20.74 1.42
CA ALA A 36 -0.33 -21.70 1.64
C ALA A 36 -0.21 -22.11 3.12
N MET A 37 -0.49 -21.18 4.04
CA MET A 37 -0.53 -21.44 5.49
C MET A 37 -1.86 -22.04 5.98
N GLY A 38 -2.82 -22.28 5.08
CA GLY A 38 -4.11 -22.90 5.42
C GLY A 38 -5.16 -21.94 6.00
N LEU A 39 -4.97 -20.62 5.95
CA LEU A 39 -5.99 -19.66 6.37
C LEU A 39 -7.21 -19.72 5.44
N ARG A 40 -8.41 -19.71 6.03
CA ARG A 40 -9.68 -19.79 5.30
C ARG A 40 -10.74 -18.88 5.91
N GLY A 41 -11.80 -18.65 5.14
CA GLY A 41 -12.99 -17.90 5.57
C GLY A 41 -12.66 -16.45 5.94
N ARG A 42 -13.23 -15.98 7.06
CA ARG A 42 -13.15 -14.56 7.48
C ARG A 42 -11.72 -14.10 7.74
N VAL A 43 -10.84 -14.95 8.27
CA VAL A 43 -9.45 -14.59 8.59
C VAL A 43 -8.64 -14.32 7.33
N LEU A 44 -8.82 -15.12 6.27
CA LEU A 44 -8.20 -14.90 4.96
C LEU A 44 -8.65 -13.55 4.36
N LYS A 45 -9.97 -13.28 4.39
CA LYS A 45 -10.53 -12.03 3.86
C LYS A 45 -9.98 -10.81 4.60
N ILE A 46 -9.91 -10.86 5.94
CA ILE A 46 -9.35 -9.77 6.75
C ILE A 46 -7.85 -9.58 6.47
N ALA A 47 -7.07 -10.66 6.32
CA ALA A 47 -5.64 -10.56 6.00
C ALA A 47 -5.40 -9.85 4.66
N ILE A 48 -6.16 -10.20 3.62
CA ILE A 48 -6.10 -9.54 2.30
C ILE A 48 -6.51 -8.06 2.42
N MET A 49 -7.58 -7.76 3.16
CA MET A 49 -8.03 -6.39 3.38
C MET A 49 -6.97 -5.54 4.07
N GLN A 50 -6.31 -6.06 5.11
CA GLN A 50 -5.22 -5.34 5.78
C GLN A 50 -4.02 -5.11 4.87
N ALA A 51 -3.69 -6.07 4.01
CA ALA A 51 -2.61 -5.92 3.04
C ALA A 51 -2.93 -4.86 1.97
N ALA A 52 -4.21 -4.61 1.68
CA ALA A 52 -4.68 -3.61 0.71
C ALA A 52 -4.73 -2.18 1.27
N LEU A 53 -4.64 -1.99 2.59
CA LEU A 53 -4.64 -0.66 3.19
C LEU A 53 -3.38 0.15 2.82
N PRO A 54 -3.47 1.49 2.75
CA PRO A 54 -2.33 2.34 2.44
C PRO A 54 -1.20 2.22 3.47
N GLN A 55 0.00 2.62 3.08
CA GLN A 55 1.18 2.60 3.95
C GLN A 55 1.10 3.72 4.99
N GLY A 56 1.56 3.44 6.22
CA GLY A 56 1.72 4.46 7.25
C GLY A 56 2.89 5.41 6.96
N ILE A 57 3.05 6.42 7.82
CA ILE A 57 4.14 7.40 7.71
C ILE A 57 5.51 6.86 8.15
N VAL A 58 5.54 5.81 8.99
CA VAL A 58 6.78 5.30 9.60
C VAL A 58 7.81 4.81 8.56
N PRO A 59 7.43 4.04 7.51
CA PRO A 59 8.35 3.69 6.42
C PRO A 59 9.01 4.90 5.73
N PHE A 60 8.33 6.05 5.66
CA PHE A 60 8.94 7.29 5.13
C PHE A 60 10.06 7.78 6.05
N VAL A 61 9.87 7.72 7.37
CA VAL A 61 10.90 8.10 8.34
C VAL A 61 12.14 7.22 8.16
N PHE A 62 11.97 5.90 8.03
CA PHE A 62 13.09 4.98 7.76
C PHE A 62 13.74 5.21 6.40
N ALA A 63 12.96 5.42 5.33
CA ALA A 63 13.49 5.70 4.01
C ALA A 63 14.35 6.98 4.00
N LYS A 64 13.96 7.98 4.78
CA LYS A 64 14.71 9.23 4.96
C LYS A 64 15.95 9.01 5.82
N GLU A 65 15.86 8.24 6.90
CA GLU A 65 17.00 7.93 7.78
C GLU A 65 18.10 7.15 7.05
N TYR A 66 17.72 6.18 6.22
CA TYR A 66 18.65 5.33 5.48
C TYR A 66 18.92 5.80 4.03
N ASN A 67 18.42 6.96 3.61
CA ASN A 67 18.52 7.49 2.24
C ASN A 67 18.06 6.49 1.14
N VAL A 68 17.01 5.72 1.42
CA VAL A 68 16.43 4.74 0.47
C VAL A 68 15.20 5.34 -0.21
N HIS A 69 15.42 6.13 -1.27
CA HIS A 69 14.37 6.71 -2.12
C HIS A 69 13.15 7.29 -1.34
N PRO A 70 13.37 8.22 -0.39
CA PRO A 70 12.30 8.76 0.46
C PRO A 70 11.16 9.41 -0.34
N ASP A 71 11.48 9.92 -1.53
CA ASP A 71 10.57 10.55 -2.47
C ASP A 71 9.55 9.58 -3.10
N ILE A 72 9.92 8.30 -3.30
CA ILE A 72 8.97 7.24 -3.70
C ILE A 72 7.99 6.98 -2.57
N ILE A 73 8.51 6.79 -1.36
CA ILE A 73 7.70 6.43 -0.20
C ILE A 73 6.77 7.59 0.20
N SER A 74 7.25 8.83 0.13
CA SER A 74 6.44 10.03 0.39
C SER A 74 5.27 10.14 -0.59
N THR A 75 5.52 9.99 -1.89
CA THR A 75 4.47 9.96 -2.92
C THR A 75 3.51 8.80 -2.67
N GLY A 76 4.06 7.64 -2.30
CA GLY A 76 3.35 6.43 -1.86
C GLY A 76 2.30 6.68 -0.78
N VAL A 77 2.72 7.33 0.30
CA VAL A 77 1.85 7.61 1.46
C VAL A 77 0.79 8.64 1.11
N VAL A 78 1.15 9.75 0.44
CA VAL A 78 0.18 10.82 0.11
C VAL A 78 -0.92 10.31 -0.81
N PHE A 79 -0.56 9.69 -1.94
CA PHE A 79 -1.54 9.16 -2.87
C PHE A 79 -2.30 7.99 -2.28
N GLY A 80 -1.60 7.07 -1.59
CA GLY A 80 -2.22 5.94 -0.93
C GLY A 80 -3.31 6.37 0.05
N MET A 81 -3.08 7.46 0.80
CA MET A 81 -4.10 8.02 1.69
C MET A 81 -5.28 8.67 0.95
N MET A 82 -5.04 9.33 -0.19
CA MET A 82 -6.14 9.87 -1.02
C MET A 82 -7.07 8.78 -1.56
N VAL A 83 -6.50 7.62 -1.94
CA VAL A 83 -7.28 6.50 -2.49
C VAL A 83 -7.68 5.45 -1.45
N ALA A 84 -7.42 5.71 -0.15
CA ALA A 84 -7.62 4.74 0.91
C ALA A 84 -9.07 4.23 1.00
N ILE A 85 -10.02 5.17 1.04
CA ILE A 85 -11.46 4.87 1.14
C ILE A 85 -11.95 4.08 -0.08
N PRO A 86 -11.76 4.54 -1.33
CA PRO A 86 -12.28 3.80 -2.49
C PRO A 86 -11.66 2.41 -2.61
N ILE A 87 -10.37 2.24 -2.29
CA ILE A 87 -9.71 0.93 -2.33
C ILE A 87 -10.25 0.01 -1.23
N ALA A 88 -10.42 0.52 0.00
CA ALA A 88 -10.98 -0.27 1.08
C ALA A 88 -12.39 -0.76 0.76
N LEU A 89 -13.24 0.09 0.19
CA LEU A 89 -14.58 -0.28 -0.26
C LEU A 89 -14.54 -1.30 -1.40
N ALA A 90 -13.66 -1.11 -2.38
CA ALA A 90 -13.51 -2.06 -3.48
C ALA A 90 -13.11 -3.45 -2.98
N TYR A 91 -12.12 -3.55 -2.09
CA TYR A 91 -11.73 -4.83 -1.49
C TYR A 91 -12.80 -5.43 -0.59
N TYR A 92 -13.54 -4.59 0.15
CA TYR A 92 -14.66 -5.04 0.98
C TYR A 92 -15.76 -5.70 0.12
N SER A 93 -16.14 -5.07 -0.99
CA SER A 93 -17.10 -5.62 -1.94
C SER A 93 -16.57 -6.87 -2.65
N LEU A 94 -15.32 -6.86 -3.11
CA LEU A 94 -14.70 -8.00 -3.81
C LEU A 94 -14.55 -9.24 -2.92
N LEU A 95 -14.28 -9.04 -1.63
CA LEU A 95 -14.12 -10.12 -0.67
C LEU A 95 -15.45 -10.53 -0.04
N GLU A 96 -16.58 -9.91 -0.38
CA GLU A 96 -17.90 -10.16 0.22
C GLU A 96 -17.80 -10.18 1.76
N LEU A 97 -17.24 -9.11 2.32
CA LEU A 97 -17.04 -8.93 3.75
C LEU A 97 -18.26 -8.33 4.45
#